data_AF-A0A0R1HVM5-F1
#
_entry.id   AF-A0A0R1HVM5-F1
#
_cell.length_a   1.000
_cell.length_b   1.000
_cell.length_c   1.000
_cell.angle_alpha   90.00
_cell.angle_beta   90.00
_cell.angle_gamma   90.00
#
_symmetry.space_group_name_H-M   'P 1'
#
loop_
_entity.id
_entity.type
_entity.pdbx_description
1 polymer ?
#
loop_
_entity_poly.entity_id
_entity_poly.type
_entity_poly.pdbx_seq_one_letter_code
_entity_poly.pdbx_strand_id
1 'polypeptide(L)'
;MRKIGRFAVALLAAGMIGTVSQSIGQPATAQAAAKVKVVWNKKTGQQTLKVKSSAKGYVYTSRLKHKVLKLSNYKKTTFYSSRSAKLKVNGSNRLYYYVTNSSNKKAGWVWNGYLTRQSSSSSSAASSKKPTLISMSTLQTLIDTGTDLDPSAQILNQPSAFYKTYESVLKKNFNMNGQISNFTNHRAKIYVAKSNLTSYVQDAMATWNKALGRTVFTLGSAADHNITLTTKASSQWDGLNQGDTIYVNSKGLSDPNYTNTVADTPEIRTLYAQYTAAVANYKAASSMSDRESYRLEANALADKMSAAQIAAAPTARQYWENVITHELGHSLGIDHTPYLIDVMYADASSDGFSDAVDAKYAWKTPKDPGSTRNETGQLSPRDIDRAKLGFKLGYW
;
A
#
# COMPACT_ATOMS: atom_id res chain seq x y z
N MET A 1 -13.70 -6.44 -11.22
CA MET A 1 -14.11 -5.29 -10.40
C MET A 1 -15.44 -4.73 -10.85
N ARG A 2 -16.50 -4.90 -10.05
CA ARG A 2 -17.66 -3.98 -10.10
C ARG A 2 -17.22 -2.57 -9.67
N LYS A 3 -17.93 -1.53 -10.13
CA LYS A 3 -17.58 -0.12 -9.87
C LYS A 3 -17.27 0.05 -8.39
N ILE A 4 -16.05 0.48 -8.11
CA ILE A 4 -15.54 0.60 -6.76
C ILE A 4 -16.41 1.64 -6.02
N GLY A 5 -17.08 1.21 -4.95
CA GLY A 5 -17.72 2.12 -3.98
C GLY A 5 -19.01 2.81 -4.40
N ARG A 6 -19.60 2.49 -5.56
CA ARG A 6 -20.86 3.15 -5.95
C ARG A 6 -22.06 2.60 -5.19
N PHE A 7 -22.44 3.28 -4.11
CA PHE A 7 -23.80 3.21 -3.57
C PHE A 7 -24.76 3.80 -4.61
N ALA A 8 -25.34 2.95 -5.46
CA ALA A 8 -26.37 3.38 -6.40
C ALA A 8 -27.64 3.74 -5.61
N VAL A 9 -27.84 5.03 -5.36
CA VAL A 9 -29.10 5.55 -4.83
C VAL A 9 -30.09 5.63 -5.99
N ALA A 10 -31.07 4.74 -6.02
CA ALA A 10 -32.27 4.97 -6.80
C ALA A 10 -33.11 6.03 -6.06
N LEU A 11 -32.89 7.30 -6.40
CA LEU A 11 -33.74 8.39 -5.92
C LEU A 11 -35.18 8.12 -6.42
N LEU A 12 -36.12 7.94 -5.48
CA LEU A 12 -37.55 8.09 -5.77
C LEU A 12 -37.78 9.58 -6.02
N ALA A 13 -37.82 9.97 -7.30
CA ALA A 13 -37.89 11.36 -7.71
C ALA A 13 -39.17 12.04 -7.22
N ALA A 14 -39.00 13.04 -6.36
CA ALA A 14 -39.89 14.19 -6.21
C ALA A 14 -39.00 15.40 -5.85
N GLY A 15 -39.00 16.43 -6.67
CA GLY A 15 -38.00 17.50 -6.65
C GLY A 15 -38.12 18.52 -5.52
N MET A 16 -37.02 19.24 -5.26
CA MET A 16 -36.90 20.72 -5.22
C MET A 16 -35.54 21.19 -4.64
N ILE A 17 -34.85 22.04 -5.43
CA ILE A 17 -34.07 23.27 -5.17
C ILE A 17 -33.44 23.54 -3.78
N GLY A 18 -32.16 23.96 -3.77
CA GLY A 18 -31.60 24.85 -2.73
C GLY A 18 -30.06 24.98 -2.69
N THR A 19 -29.52 26.12 -3.13
CA THR A 19 -28.09 26.54 -3.14
C THR A 19 -27.63 27.20 -1.83
N VAL A 20 -26.38 26.98 -1.36
CA VAL A 20 -25.55 27.99 -0.65
C VAL A 20 -24.04 27.72 -0.83
N SER A 21 -23.28 28.77 -1.17
CA SER A 21 -21.81 28.86 -1.27
C SER A 21 -21.21 29.62 -0.07
N GLN A 22 -19.94 29.37 0.30
CA GLN A 22 -18.87 30.38 0.58
C GLN A 22 -17.64 29.82 1.34
N SER A 23 -16.60 30.65 1.42
CA SER A 23 -15.17 30.38 1.17
C SER A 23 -14.19 30.88 2.27
N ILE A 24 -12.98 30.26 2.30
CA ILE A 24 -11.61 30.75 2.61
C ILE A 24 -11.22 31.19 4.04
N GLY A 25 -10.02 30.73 4.47
CA GLY A 25 -9.10 31.48 5.34
C GLY A 25 -7.93 30.68 5.92
N GLN A 26 -6.73 30.79 5.34
CA GLN A 26 -5.45 30.31 5.89
C GLN A 26 -4.54 31.51 6.22
N PRO A 27 -3.66 31.43 7.23
CA PRO A 27 -2.38 32.13 7.15
C PRO A 27 -1.13 31.29 7.48
N ALA A 28 0.01 31.89 7.14
CA ALA A 28 1.27 31.29 6.73
C ALA A 28 2.31 31.02 7.85
N THR A 29 3.38 30.34 7.41
CA THR A 29 4.55 29.83 8.12
C THR A 29 5.55 30.88 8.61
N ALA A 30 6.24 30.58 9.72
CA ALA A 30 7.52 31.18 10.10
C ALA A 30 8.61 30.10 10.33
N GLN A 31 9.79 30.30 9.73
CA GLN A 31 10.94 29.40 9.76
C GLN A 31 11.90 29.78 10.90
N ALA A 32 12.15 28.83 11.81
CA ALA A 32 13.09 29.00 12.93
C ALA A 32 14.36 28.15 12.76
N ALA A 33 15.49 28.68 13.25
CA ALA A 33 16.83 28.11 13.19
C ALA A 33 16.93 26.63 13.60
N ALA A 34 17.75 25.87 12.88
CA ALA A 34 17.83 24.41 13.01
C ALA A 34 18.37 23.94 14.38
N LYS A 35 17.47 23.56 15.27
CA LYS A 35 17.77 22.85 16.52
C LYS A 35 17.70 21.33 16.28
N VAL A 36 18.77 20.60 16.58
CA VAL A 36 18.75 19.13 16.61
C VAL A 36 17.84 18.70 17.76
N LYS A 37 16.72 18.05 17.44
CA LYS A 37 15.79 17.48 18.45
C LYS A 37 15.85 15.96 18.41
N VAL A 38 16.01 15.33 19.57
CA VAL A 38 15.86 13.87 19.70
C VAL A 38 14.37 13.56 19.65
N VAL A 39 13.93 12.79 18.64
CA VAL A 39 12.53 12.38 18.47
C VAL A 39 12.25 11.12 19.29
N TRP A 40 13.17 10.16 19.29
CA TRP A 40 13.15 9.01 20.20
C TRP A 40 14.54 8.37 20.31
N ASN A 41 14.75 7.59 21.37
CA ASN A 41 15.94 6.77 21.61
C ASN A 41 15.48 5.39 22.11
N LYS A 42 15.83 4.31 21.39
CA LYS A 42 15.39 2.94 21.72
C LYS A 42 16.58 1.98 21.70
N LYS A 43 16.57 1.01 22.60
CA LYS A 43 17.42 -0.19 22.48
C LYS A 43 16.93 -0.99 21.27
N THR A 44 17.87 -1.56 20.53
CA THR A 44 17.62 -2.43 19.37
C THR A 44 18.45 -3.69 19.51
N GLY A 45 18.09 -4.77 18.81
CA GLY A 45 18.96 -5.94 18.69
C GLY A 45 20.37 -5.54 18.22
N GLN A 46 21.39 -6.25 18.69
CA GLN A 46 22.78 -5.96 18.34
C GLN A 46 23.00 -6.14 16.84
N GLN A 47 23.53 -5.11 16.19
CA GLN A 47 23.86 -5.12 14.76
C GLN A 47 25.37 -4.95 14.58
N THR A 48 25.94 -5.74 13.68
CA THR A 48 27.32 -5.57 13.21
C THR A 48 27.31 -4.62 12.00
N LEU A 49 28.13 -3.58 12.05
CA LEU A 49 28.13 -2.46 11.12
C LEU A 49 29.55 -2.21 10.59
N LYS A 50 29.67 -1.97 9.28
CA LYS A 50 30.89 -1.50 8.63
C LYS A 50 30.69 -0.07 8.12
N VAL A 51 31.77 0.70 8.09
CA VAL A 51 31.77 2.03 7.49
C VAL A 51 31.81 1.89 5.97
N LYS A 52 30.88 2.55 5.25
CA LYS A 52 30.88 2.57 3.79
C LYS A 52 32.19 3.18 3.27
N SER A 53 32.71 2.65 2.17
CA SER A 53 33.92 3.17 1.51
C SER A 53 33.79 4.67 1.16
N SER A 54 32.58 5.12 0.81
CA SER A 54 32.20 6.49 0.48
C SER A 54 31.89 7.41 1.68
N ALA A 55 31.91 6.88 2.91
CA ALA A 55 31.55 7.67 4.09
C ALA A 55 32.60 8.77 4.39
N LYS A 56 32.16 10.03 4.36
CA LYS A 56 32.93 11.22 4.77
C LYS A 56 32.48 11.83 6.11
N GLY A 57 31.61 11.12 6.84
CA GLY A 57 30.96 11.60 8.06
C GLY A 57 31.79 11.46 9.35
N TYR A 58 31.16 11.86 10.46
CA TYR A 58 31.73 11.77 11.81
C TYR A 58 30.84 10.97 12.75
N VAL A 59 31.45 10.42 13.78
CA VAL A 59 30.79 9.95 15.00
C VAL A 59 30.78 11.10 16.01
N TYR A 60 29.69 11.26 16.75
CA TYR A 60 29.47 12.36 17.68
C TYR A 60 29.28 11.87 19.13
N THR A 61 29.48 12.77 20.09
CA THR A 61 29.16 12.52 21.52
C THR A 61 27.67 12.24 21.75
N SER A 62 27.32 11.78 22.95
CA SER A 62 25.93 11.49 23.38
C SER A 62 24.95 12.65 23.17
N ARG A 63 25.44 13.90 23.23
CA ARG A 63 24.67 15.13 22.98
C ARG A 63 24.75 15.64 21.54
N LEU A 64 25.44 14.91 20.65
CA LEU A 64 25.64 15.24 19.23
C LEU A 64 26.34 16.58 18.96
N LYS A 65 26.96 17.18 19.98
CA LYS A 65 27.58 18.51 19.91
C LYS A 65 29.01 18.48 19.36
N HIS A 66 29.75 17.41 19.66
CA HIS A 66 31.17 17.32 19.31
C HIS A 66 31.44 16.09 18.47
N LYS A 67 32.28 16.25 17.44
CA LYS A 67 32.81 15.16 16.61
C LYS A 67 33.90 14.45 17.41
N VAL A 68 33.78 13.13 17.57
CA VAL A 68 34.73 12.31 18.34
C VAL A 68 35.54 11.37 17.46
N LEU A 69 35.02 10.98 16.29
CA LEU A 69 35.72 10.12 15.33
C LEU A 69 35.41 10.55 13.91
N LYS A 70 36.41 10.58 13.04
CA LYS A 70 36.22 10.77 11.58
C LYS A 70 36.09 9.40 10.92
N LEU A 71 34.94 9.10 10.32
CA LEU A 71 34.64 7.75 9.81
C LEU A 71 35.60 7.26 8.72
N SER A 72 36.17 8.18 7.94
CA SER A 72 37.15 7.85 6.89
C SER A 72 38.38 7.10 7.43
N ASN A 73 38.72 7.28 8.71
CA ASN A 73 39.89 6.66 9.34
C ASN A 73 39.58 5.25 9.87
N TYR A 74 38.30 4.85 9.87
CA TYR A 74 37.80 3.61 10.47
C TYR A 74 37.09 2.72 9.45
N LYS A 75 37.46 2.82 8.16
CA LYS A 75 36.86 2.01 7.07
C LYS A 75 37.02 0.50 7.28
N LYS A 76 38.13 0.07 7.89
CA LYS A 76 38.41 -1.34 8.20
C LYS A 76 37.79 -1.79 9.54
N THR A 77 37.34 -0.85 10.37
CA THR A 77 36.83 -1.13 11.72
C THR A 77 35.42 -1.70 11.68
N THR A 78 35.20 -2.77 12.45
CA THR A 78 33.86 -3.29 12.74
C THR A 78 33.28 -2.54 13.92
N PHE A 79 32.07 -2.01 13.75
CA PHE A 79 31.29 -1.38 14.79
C PHE A 79 30.09 -2.25 15.17
N TYR A 80 29.67 -2.15 16.43
CA TYR A 80 28.49 -2.81 16.96
C TYR A 80 27.50 -1.75 17.45
N SER A 81 26.20 -1.97 17.23
CA SER A 81 25.16 -1.09 17.75
C SER A 81 24.00 -1.85 18.34
N SER A 82 23.61 -1.51 19.56
CA SER A 82 22.41 -2.02 20.24
C SER A 82 21.43 -0.89 20.59
N ARG A 83 21.65 0.33 20.05
CA ARG A 83 20.80 1.49 20.30
C ARG A 83 20.68 2.34 19.05
N SER A 84 19.46 2.81 18.80
CA SER A 84 19.18 3.75 17.73
C SER A 84 18.41 4.97 18.25
N ALA A 85 18.55 6.08 17.55
CA ALA A 85 17.82 7.31 17.84
C ALA A 85 17.36 7.97 16.55
N LYS A 86 16.10 8.39 16.50
CA LYS A 86 15.61 9.27 15.42
C LYS A 86 15.82 10.71 15.86
N LEU A 87 16.51 11.48 15.03
CA LEU A 87 16.81 12.88 15.28
C LEU A 87 16.18 13.74 14.19
N LYS A 88 15.58 14.87 14.56
CA LYS A 88 15.16 15.88 13.61
C LYS A 88 16.32 16.87 13.44
N VAL A 89 16.96 16.84 12.27
CA VAL A 89 18.10 17.68 11.89
C VAL A 89 17.68 18.51 10.68
N ASN A 90 17.67 19.84 10.80
CA ASN A 90 17.24 20.77 9.75
C ASN A 90 15.85 20.41 9.19
N GLY A 91 14.88 20.13 10.07
CA GLY A 91 13.52 19.75 9.67
C GLY A 91 13.35 18.29 9.23
N SER A 92 14.44 17.59 8.86
CA SER A 92 14.42 16.22 8.36
C SER A 92 14.71 15.19 9.46
N ASN A 93 13.94 14.10 9.47
CA ASN A 93 14.20 12.98 10.37
C ASN A 93 15.37 12.14 9.85
N ARG A 94 16.35 11.86 10.71
CA ARG A 94 17.53 11.03 10.42
C ARG A 94 17.69 9.98 11.50
N LEU A 95 17.97 8.74 11.09
CA LEU A 95 18.25 7.65 12.01
C LEU A 95 19.75 7.60 12.33
N TYR A 96 20.06 7.59 13.63
CA TYR A 96 21.41 7.46 14.14
C TYR A 96 21.55 6.16 14.92
N TYR A 97 22.72 5.53 14.80
CA TYR A 97 23.14 4.38 15.60
C TYR A 97 24.18 4.81 16.62
N TYR A 98 24.06 4.30 17.85
CA TYR A 98 25.15 4.38 18.81
C TYR A 98 26.09 3.21 18.53
N VAL A 99 27.29 3.51 18.05
CA VAL A 99 28.28 2.51 17.68
C VAL A 99 29.36 2.38 18.74
N THR A 100 29.86 1.16 18.94
CA THR A 100 31.10 0.87 19.69
C THR A 100 31.98 -0.07 18.87
N ASN A 101 33.31 0.04 18.99
CA ASN A 101 34.21 -0.99 18.47
C ASN A 101 34.38 -2.15 19.48
N SER A 102 35.04 -3.24 19.09
CA SER A 102 35.24 -4.42 19.94
C SER A 102 35.89 -4.12 21.30
N SER A 103 36.79 -3.13 21.37
CA SER A 103 37.45 -2.72 22.61
C SER A 103 36.68 -1.68 23.42
N ASN A 104 35.49 -1.26 22.97
CA ASN A 104 34.67 -0.18 23.54
C ASN A 104 35.37 1.20 23.64
N LYS A 105 36.62 1.34 23.19
CA LYS A 105 37.41 2.59 23.24
C LYS A 105 36.99 3.62 22.19
N LYS A 106 36.23 3.23 21.17
CA LYS A 106 35.75 4.09 20.07
C LYS A 106 34.24 3.99 20.00
N ALA A 107 33.55 5.03 20.47
CA ALA A 107 32.10 5.01 20.62
C ALA A 107 31.44 6.35 20.28
N GLY A 108 30.16 6.31 19.93
CA GLY A 108 29.31 7.49 19.80
C GLY A 108 28.19 7.35 18.78
N TRP A 109 27.49 8.44 18.49
CA TRP A 109 26.35 8.45 17.57
C TRP A 109 26.78 8.78 16.14
N VAL A 110 26.27 7.99 15.20
CA VAL A 110 26.58 8.15 13.77
C VAL A 110 25.32 7.96 12.93
N TRP A 111 25.19 8.76 11.88
CA TRP A 111 24.09 8.63 10.93
C TRP A 111 24.17 7.29 10.20
N ASN A 112 23.06 6.56 10.15
CA ASN A 112 23.01 5.22 9.57
C ASN A 112 23.42 5.20 8.08
N GLY A 113 23.24 6.29 7.35
CA GLY A 113 23.59 6.39 5.93
C GLY A 113 25.09 6.20 5.64
N TYR A 114 25.96 6.40 6.63
CA TYR A 114 27.40 6.14 6.53
C TYR A 114 27.80 4.69 6.82
N LEU A 115 26.85 3.85 7.24
CA LEU A 115 27.11 2.49 7.67
C LEU A 115 26.40 1.49 6.77
N THR A 116 27.00 0.33 6.61
CA THR A 116 26.38 -0.88 6.04
C THR A 116 26.24 -1.90 7.13
N ARG A 117 25.06 -2.49 7.25
CA ARG A 117 24.88 -3.69 8.07
C ARG A 117 25.70 -4.80 7.47
N GLN A 118 26.62 -5.35 8.26
CA GLN A 118 27.22 -6.62 7.96
C GLN A 118 26.18 -7.65 8.36
N SER A 119 25.61 -8.34 7.37
CA SER A 119 24.79 -9.51 7.65
C SER A 119 25.61 -10.42 8.56
N SER A 120 25.01 -10.91 9.64
CA SER A 120 25.59 -11.96 10.46
C SER A 120 25.69 -13.20 9.58
N SER A 121 26.74 -13.27 8.76
CA SER A 121 27.24 -14.53 8.23
C SER A 121 27.75 -15.27 9.45
N SER A 122 26.86 -16.04 10.08
CA SER A 122 27.25 -17.18 10.88
C SER A 122 28.29 -17.95 10.08
N SER A 123 29.54 -17.83 10.48
CA SER A 123 30.65 -18.62 9.99
C SER A 123 30.42 -20.06 10.42
N SER A 124 29.57 -20.76 9.70
CA SER A 124 29.68 -22.20 9.50
C SER A 124 30.49 -22.37 8.22
N ALA A 125 31.61 -23.07 8.33
CA ALA A 125 32.37 -23.57 7.18
C ALA A 125 31.41 -24.05 6.08
N ALA A 126 31.79 -23.83 4.82
CA ALA A 126 31.09 -24.37 3.66
C ALA A 126 31.10 -25.90 3.73
N SER A 127 30.16 -26.46 4.49
CA SER A 127 29.58 -27.75 4.22
C SER A 127 28.57 -27.50 3.12
N SER A 128 28.73 -28.23 2.03
CA SER A 128 27.73 -28.45 0.98
C SER A 128 26.46 -29.12 1.53
N LYS A 129 25.89 -28.60 2.61
CA LYS A 129 24.57 -28.99 3.11
C LYS A 129 23.55 -28.07 2.46
N LYS A 130 22.74 -28.68 1.59
CA LYS A 130 21.50 -28.14 1.03
C LYS A 130 20.76 -27.35 2.13
N PRO A 131 20.33 -26.10 1.88
CA PRO A 131 19.60 -25.31 2.87
C PRO A 131 18.43 -26.14 3.42
N THR A 132 18.41 -26.37 4.73
CA THR A 132 17.29 -27.07 5.36
C THR A 132 16.08 -26.14 5.27
N LEU A 133 15.12 -26.53 4.43
CA LEU A 133 13.84 -25.82 4.31
C LEU A 133 13.09 -25.96 5.64
N ILE A 134 12.34 -24.92 6.04
CA ILE A 134 11.39 -25.08 7.14
C ILE A 134 10.36 -26.16 6.77
N SER A 135 9.91 -26.94 7.75
CA SER A 135 8.88 -27.94 7.55
C SER A 135 7.55 -27.29 7.16
N MET A 136 6.69 -28.06 6.50
CA MET A 136 5.31 -27.63 6.19
C MET A 136 4.54 -27.25 7.47
N SER A 137 4.74 -27.99 8.57
CA SER A 137 4.15 -27.65 9.87
C SER A 137 4.60 -26.29 10.39
N THR A 138 5.89 -25.96 10.26
CA THR A 138 6.43 -24.65 10.66
C THR A 138 5.86 -23.55 9.76
N LEU A 139 5.75 -23.79 8.46
CA LEU A 139 5.13 -22.85 7.52
C LEU A 139 3.66 -22.58 7.91
N GLN A 140 2.88 -23.63 8.20
CA GLN A 140 1.49 -23.48 8.60
C GLN A 140 1.35 -22.66 9.89
N THR A 141 2.18 -22.94 10.91
CA THR A 141 2.20 -22.13 12.13
C THR A 141 2.49 -20.65 11.85
N LEU A 142 3.44 -20.34 10.95
CA LEU A 142 3.74 -18.95 10.58
C LEU A 142 2.58 -18.27 9.84
N ILE A 143 1.80 -19.03 9.05
CA ILE A 143 0.61 -18.53 8.35
C ILE A 143 -0.53 -18.29 9.33
N ASP A 144 -0.77 -19.20 10.27
CA ASP A 144 -1.91 -19.16 11.19
C ASP A 144 -1.75 -18.14 12.30
N THR A 145 -0.52 -17.95 12.78
CA THR A 145 -0.20 -16.97 13.84
C THR A 145 0.18 -15.59 13.32
N GLY A 146 0.44 -15.48 12.01
CA GLY A 146 0.78 -14.23 11.34
C GLY A 146 -0.40 -13.29 11.17
N THR A 147 -0.12 -12.06 10.75
CA THR A 147 -1.17 -11.15 10.30
C THR A 147 -1.78 -11.70 9.01
N ASP A 148 -3.12 -11.73 8.94
CA ASP A 148 -3.82 -12.39 7.84
C ASP A 148 -3.48 -11.75 6.49
N LEU A 149 -3.21 -12.63 5.52
CA LEU A 149 -2.72 -12.32 4.17
C LEU A 149 -1.39 -11.54 4.11
N ASP A 150 -0.68 -11.34 5.22
CA ASP A 150 0.57 -10.59 5.28
C ASP A 150 1.76 -11.56 5.51
N PRO A 151 2.55 -11.91 4.47
CA PRO A 151 3.61 -12.89 4.60
C PRO A 151 4.74 -12.35 5.48
N SER A 152 4.98 -13.03 6.61
CA SER A 152 5.97 -12.60 7.59
C SER A 152 7.39 -12.54 7.01
N ALA A 153 8.26 -11.74 7.66
CA ALA A 153 9.68 -11.68 7.31
C ALA A 153 10.37 -13.05 7.36
N GLN A 154 9.89 -14.00 8.18
CA GLN A 154 10.44 -15.36 8.21
C GLN A 154 10.13 -16.14 6.93
N ILE A 155 8.93 -15.95 6.36
CA ILE A 155 8.53 -16.52 5.08
C ILE A 155 9.32 -15.86 3.94
N LEU A 156 9.41 -14.52 3.93
CA LEU A 156 10.09 -13.75 2.87
C LEU A 156 11.62 -13.90 2.82
N ASN A 157 12.23 -14.44 3.88
CA ASN A 157 13.67 -14.66 3.97
C ASN A 157 14.10 -16.12 3.72
N GLN A 158 13.17 -16.99 3.28
CA GLN A 158 13.49 -18.37 2.92
C GLN A 158 14.34 -18.46 1.62
N PRO A 159 15.09 -19.57 1.42
CA PRO A 159 15.85 -19.80 0.18
C PRO A 159 14.94 -20.06 -1.04
N SER A 160 15.45 -19.90 -2.26
CA SER A 160 14.65 -20.06 -3.50
C SER A 160 13.91 -21.40 -3.61
N ALA A 161 14.54 -22.49 -3.16
CA ALA A 161 13.92 -23.82 -3.14
C ALA A 161 12.64 -23.90 -2.29
N PHE A 162 12.53 -23.10 -1.22
CA PHE A 162 11.33 -23.05 -0.38
C PHE A 162 10.10 -22.59 -1.18
N TYR A 163 10.24 -21.51 -1.96
CA TYR A 163 9.10 -20.96 -2.71
C TYR A 163 8.65 -21.92 -3.81
N LYS A 164 9.59 -22.64 -4.44
CA LYS A 164 9.25 -23.71 -5.40
C LYS A 164 8.53 -24.88 -4.73
N THR A 165 8.99 -25.29 -3.55
CA THR A 165 8.41 -26.44 -2.82
C THR A 165 7.01 -26.13 -2.29
N TYR A 166 6.75 -24.90 -1.83
CA TYR A 166 5.49 -24.52 -1.20
C TYR A 166 4.66 -23.52 -2.01
N GLU A 167 4.88 -23.46 -3.33
CA GLU A 167 4.25 -22.46 -4.21
C GLU A 167 2.72 -22.44 -4.05
N SER A 168 2.07 -23.60 -4.14
CA SER A 168 0.61 -23.70 -4.03
C SER A 168 0.07 -23.23 -2.68
N VAL A 169 0.76 -23.58 -1.60
CA VAL A 169 0.41 -23.17 -0.23
C VAL A 169 0.53 -21.65 -0.10
N LEU A 170 1.63 -21.07 -0.57
CA LEU A 170 1.89 -19.63 -0.51
C LEU A 170 0.91 -18.85 -1.40
N LYS A 171 0.66 -19.34 -2.62
CA LYS A 171 -0.29 -18.76 -3.56
C LYS A 171 -1.66 -18.64 -2.91
N LYS A 172 -2.19 -19.74 -2.36
CA LYS A 172 -3.50 -19.77 -1.73
C LYS A 172 -3.55 -18.90 -0.47
N ASN A 173 -2.61 -19.07 0.46
CA ASN A 173 -2.69 -18.42 1.77
C ASN A 173 -2.40 -16.91 1.75
N PHE A 174 -1.83 -16.40 0.67
CA PHE A 174 -1.56 -14.97 0.48
C PHE A 174 -2.30 -14.39 -0.74
N ASN A 175 -3.34 -15.07 -1.23
CA ASN A 175 -4.18 -14.65 -2.35
C ASN A 175 -3.36 -14.21 -3.57
N MET A 176 -2.41 -15.01 -4.05
CA MET A 176 -1.59 -14.62 -5.20
C MET A 176 -2.29 -15.05 -6.49
N ASN A 177 -2.35 -14.18 -7.51
CA ASN A 177 -2.96 -14.52 -8.81
C ASN A 177 -1.96 -15.21 -9.75
N GLY A 178 -0.66 -15.16 -9.45
CA GLY A 178 0.40 -15.72 -10.28
C GLY A 178 0.98 -14.70 -11.26
N GLN A 179 1.76 -15.15 -12.24
CA GLN A 179 2.26 -14.26 -13.27
C GLN A 179 1.18 -13.99 -14.31
N ILE A 180 0.61 -12.77 -14.32
CA ILE A 180 -0.30 -12.33 -15.38
C ILE A 180 0.38 -11.41 -16.39
N SER A 181 1.39 -10.65 -15.97
CA SER A 181 2.11 -9.70 -16.81
C SER A 181 3.52 -10.18 -17.14
N ASN A 182 4.05 -9.73 -18.27
CA ASN A 182 5.40 -10.05 -18.67
C ASN A 182 6.41 -9.16 -17.95
N PHE A 183 7.44 -9.76 -17.36
CA PHE A 183 8.58 -9.06 -16.78
C PHE A 183 9.87 -9.57 -17.40
N THR A 184 10.83 -8.66 -17.59
CA THR A 184 12.18 -9.00 -18.01
C THR A 184 13.13 -8.62 -16.88
N ASN A 185 13.79 -9.62 -16.28
CA ASN A 185 14.69 -9.42 -15.16
C ASN A 185 14.05 -8.63 -13.99
N HIS A 186 12.80 -8.95 -13.64
CA HIS A 186 12.06 -8.28 -12.57
C HIS A 186 11.76 -6.82 -12.82
N ARG A 187 11.60 -6.47 -14.09
CA ARG A 187 11.24 -5.13 -14.56
C ARG A 187 10.20 -5.20 -15.67
N ALA A 188 9.24 -4.30 -15.64
CA ALA A 188 8.26 -4.10 -16.69
C ALA A 188 8.32 -2.66 -17.21
N LYS A 189 8.36 -2.52 -18.53
CA LYS A 189 8.22 -1.25 -19.23
C LYS A 189 6.75 -1.01 -19.55
N ILE A 190 6.23 0.16 -19.17
CA ILE A 190 4.83 0.54 -19.39
C ILE A 190 4.77 1.57 -20.52
N TYR A 191 4.14 1.21 -21.63
CA TYR A 191 3.77 2.16 -22.67
C TYR A 191 2.43 2.80 -22.31
N VAL A 192 2.38 4.13 -22.24
CA VAL A 192 1.14 4.86 -21.98
C VAL A 192 0.59 5.38 -23.30
N ALA A 193 -0.48 4.74 -23.80
CA ALA A 193 -1.04 5.05 -25.11
C ALA A 193 -1.77 6.40 -25.18
N LYS A 194 -2.16 6.94 -24.02
CA LYS A 194 -2.87 8.22 -23.88
C LYS A 194 -2.05 9.18 -23.02
N SER A 195 -1.55 10.27 -23.60
CA SER A 195 -0.62 11.20 -22.94
C SER A 195 -1.18 11.85 -21.67
N ASN A 196 -2.49 12.04 -21.58
CA ASN A 196 -3.15 12.57 -20.39
C ASN A 196 -3.08 11.62 -19.17
N LEU A 197 -2.76 10.34 -19.37
CA LEU A 197 -2.54 9.39 -18.28
C LEU A 197 -1.09 9.35 -17.78
N THR A 198 -0.12 9.91 -18.51
CA THR A 198 1.30 9.70 -18.25
C THR A 198 1.71 10.04 -16.81
N SER A 199 1.24 11.16 -16.26
CA SER A 199 1.59 11.54 -14.88
C SER A 199 1.01 10.58 -13.85
N TYR A 200 -0.24 10.14 -14.03
CA TYR A 200 -0.89 9.18 -13.12
C TYR A 200 -0.11 7.87 -13.08
N VAL A 201 0.32 7.38 -14.25
CA VAL A 201 1.10 6.14 -14.37
C VAL A 201 2.48 6.31 -13.74
N GLN A 202 3.15 7.44 -13.96
CA GLN A 202 4.45 7.71 -13.34
C GLN A 202 4.38 7.68 -11.81
N ASP A 203 3.34 8.30 -11.24
CA ASP A 203 3.16 8.35 -9.79
C ASP A 203 2.81 6.96 -9.21
N ALA A 204 1.92 6.21 -9.87
CA ALA A 204 1.61 4.82 -9.48
C ALA A 204 2.85 3.90 -9.55
N MET A 205 3.66 4.02 -10.61
CA MET A 205 4.94 3.31 -10.70
C MET A 205 5.91 3.72 -9.58
N ALA A 206 6.00 5.02 -9.30
CA ALA A 206 6.88 5.54 -8.25
C ALA A 206 6.47 5.01 -6.86
N THR A 207 5.17 4.89 -6.60
CA THR A 207 4.63 4.28 -5.37
C THR A 207 5.14 2.87 -5.17
N TRP A 208 4.97 1.98 -6.15
CA TRP A 208 5.47 0.60 -6.08
C TRP A 208 6.99 0.52 -6.02
N ASN A 209 7.69 1.26 -6.89
CA ASN A 209 9.15 1.26 -6.94
C ASN A 209 9.77 1.69 -5.59
N LYS A 210 9.20 2.73 -4.97
CA LYS A 210 9.64 3.24 -3.67
C LYS A 210 9.36 2.23 -2.56
N ALA A 211 8.17 1.64 -2.52
CA ALA A 211 7.79 0.69 -1.48
C ALA A 211 8.60 -0.62 -1.54
N LEU A 212 8.93 -1.08 -2.75
CA LEU A 212 9.75 -2.26 -2.99
C LEU A 212 11.25 -1.98 -2.91
N GLY A 213 11.65 -0.71 -2.84
CA GLY A 213 13.04 -0.28 -2.73
C GLY A 213 13.88 -0.56 -3.98
N ARG A 214 13.23 -0.74 -5.14
CA ARG A 214 13.88 -1.05 -6.42
C ARG A 214 13.03 -0.56 -7.59
N THR A 215 13.64 -0.36 -8.75
CA THR A 215 12.92 -0.05 -9.98
C THR A 215 12.30 -1.33 -10.54
N VAL A 216 10.98 -1.45 -10.40
CA VAL A 216 10.17 -2.55 -10.94
C VAL A 216 9.46 -2.10 -12.22
N PHE A 217 8.87 -0.90 -12.20
CA PHE A 217 8.21 -0.32 -13.36
C PHE A 217 8.98 0.87 -13.92
N THR A 218 9.02 1.00 -15.24
CA THR A 218 9.57 2.16 -15.95
C THR A 218 8.69 2.52 -17.13
N LEU A 219 8.75 3.77 -17.61
CA LEU A 219 8.14 4.10 -18.90
C LEU A 219 8.82 3.31 -20.04
N GLY A 220 7.99 2.81 -20.94
CA GLY A 220 8.38 2.21 -22.22
C GLY A 220 7.92 3.07 -23.38
N SER A 221 8.03 2.51 -24.58
CA SER A 221 7.52 3.10 -25.83
C SER A 221 6.59 2.11 -26.53
N ALA A 222 5.86 2.58 -27.55
CA ALA A 222 5.02 1.69 -28.35
C ALA A 222 5.80 0.50 -28.95
N ALA A 223 7.08 0.69 -29.28
CA ALA A 223 7.94 -0.35 -29.84
C ALA A 223 8.68 -1.20 -28.78
N ASP A 224 8.76 -0.73 -27.54
CA ASP A 224 9.54 -1.36 -26.47
C ASP A 224 8.82 -1.20 -25.12
N HIS A 225 7.92 -2.15 -24.84
CA HIS A 225 7.17 -2.24 -23.61
C HIS A 225 6.83 -3.69 -23.27
N ASN A 226 6.45 -3.92 -22.02
CA ASN A 226 5.86 -5.17 -21.55
C ASN A 226 4.36 -5.05 -21.33
N ILE A 227 3.90 -3.85 -20.96
CA ILE A 227 2.50 -3.56 -20.62
C ILE A 227 2.07 -2.30 -21.36
N THR A 228 0.91 -2.33 -22.03
CA THR A 228 0.25 -1.13 -22.55
C THR A 228 -0.79 -0.64 -21.54
N LEU A 229 -0.75 0.64 -21.18
CA LEU A 229 -1.77 1.30 -20.37
C LEU A 229 -2.56 2.29 -21.23
N THR A 230 -3.87 2.08 -21.29
CA THR A 230 -4.79 2.87 -22.12
C THR A 230 -6.16 2.99 -21.44
N THR A 231 -7.15 3.52 -22.17
CA THR A 231 -8.51 3.68 -21.68
C THR A 231 -9.51 2.84 -22.46
N LYS A 232 -10.55 2.34 -21.80
CA LYS A 232 -11.72 1.73 -22.46
C LYS A 232 -12.98 2.07 -21.66
N ALA A 233 -14.09 2.31 -22.35
CA ALA A 233 -15.35 2.65 -21.71
C ALA A 233 -15.91 1.44 -20.96
N SER A 234 -16.31 1.63 -19.71
CA SER A 234 -16.93 0.58 -18.91
C SER A 234 -18.03 1.12 -18.00
N SER A 235 -19.08 0.31 -17.80
CA SER A 235 -20.04 0.49 -16.72
C SER A 235 -19.78 -0.47 -15.56
N GLN A 236 -18.79 -1.34 -15.67
CA GLN A 236 -18.57 -2.42 -14.71
C GLN A 236 -17.36 -2.16 -13.85
N TRP A 237 -16.27 -1.62 -14.38
CA TRP A 237 -14.99 -1.50 -13.67
C TRP A 237 -14.38 -0.10 -13.83
N ASP A 238 -13.45 0.24 -12.94
CA ASP A 238 -12.67 1.49 -12.97
C ASP A 238 -11.26 1.25 -13.53
N GLY A 239 -10.68 0.10 -13.22
CA GLY A 239 -9.48 -0.43 -13.84
C GLY A 239 -9.68 -1.91 -14.22
N LEU A 240 -8.93 -2.37 -15.22
CA LEU A 240 -8.88 -3.76 -15.63
C LEU A 240 -7.49 -4.12 -16.16
N ASN A 241 -6.81 -5.02 -15.47
CA ASN A 241 -5.56 -5.64 -15.92
C ASN A 241 -5.83 -6.97 -16.64
N GLN A 242 -5.37 -7.10 -17.89
CA GLN A 242 -5.44 -8.31 -18.70
C GLN A 242 -4.06 -8.94 -18.95
N GLY A 243 -3.06 -8.58 -18.14
CA GLY A 243 -1.70 -9.07 -18.24
C GLY A 243 -0.79 -8.19 -19.09
N ASP A 244 -1.05 -8.13 -20.39
CA ASP A 244 -0.29 -7.29 -21.33
C ASP A 244 -0.87 -5.86 -21.47
N THR A 245 -2.11 -5.67 -21.03
CA THR A 245 -2.84 -4.42 -21.19
C THR A 245 -3.58 -4.06 -19.92
N ILE A 246 -3.45 -2.81 -19.49
CA ILE A 246 -4.21 -2.20 -18.40
C ILE A 246 -5.15 -1.16 -19.00
N TYR A 247 -6.45 -1.30 -18.73
CA TYR A 247 -7.47 -0.34 -19.10
C TYR A 247 -7.91 0.48 -17.89
N VAL A 248 -7.95 1.81 -18.06
CA VAL A 248 -8.63 2.74 -17.15
C VAL A 248 -9.98 3.11 -17.75
N ASN A 249 -11.03 3.21 -16.93
CA ASN A 249 -12.38 3.49 -17.40
C ASN A 249 -12.48 4.90 -17.99
N SER A 250 -12.66 4.99 -19.31
CA SER A 250 -12.75 6.29 -19.99
C SER A 250 -13.97 7.10 -19.58
N LYS A 251 -15.11 6.46 -19.26
CA LYS A 251 -16.36 7.16 -18.88
C LYS A 251 -16.20 7.83 -17.53
N GLY A 252 -15.59 7.14 -16.58
CA GLY A 252 -15.34 7.71 -15.26
C GLY A 252 -14.28 8.79 -15.30
N LEU A 253 -13.20 8.58 -16.06
CA LEU A 253 -12.12 9.53 -16.20
C LEU A 253 -12.58 10.88 -16.79
N SER A 254 -13.58 10.86 -17.70
CA SER A 254 -14.16 12.05 -18.30
C SER A 254 -15.25 12.73 -17.46
N ASP A 255 -15.75 12.07 -16.41
CA ASP A 255 -16.83 12.57 -15.56
C ASP A 255 -16.24 13.38 -14.40
N PRO A 256 -16.41 14.72 -14.37
CA PRO A 256 -15.84 15.56 -13.32
C PRO A 256 -16.44 15.29 -11.94
N ASN A 257 -17.61 14.65 -11.87
CA ASN A 257 -18.30 14.33 -10.63
C ASN A 257 -18.13 12.86 -10.22
N TYR A 258 -17.31 12.10 -10.95
CA TYR A 258 -17.19 10.65 -10.72
C TYR A 258 -16.83 10.33 -9.27
N THR A 259 -15.80 11.00 -8.75
CA THR A 259 -15.23 10.76 -7.42
C THR A 259 -16.13 11.21 -6.27
N ASN A 260 -17.18 11.99 -6.53
CA ASN A 260 -18.15 12.38 -5.51
C ASN A 260 -18.95 11.19 -4.97
N THR A 261 -18.83 10.02 -5.61
CA THR A 261 -19.61 8.81 -5.30
C THR A 261 -18.77 7.62 -4.86
N VAL A 262 -17.44 7.76 -4.75
CA VAL A 262 -16.53 6.62 -4.53
C VAL A 262 -16.03 6.50 -3.10
N ALA A 263 -16.17 7.56 -2.28
CA ALA A 263 -15.74 7.54 -0.89
C ALA A 263 -16.53 6.51 -0.08
N ASP A 264 -15.82 5.73 0.72
CA ASP A 264 -16.39 4.69 1.58
C ASP A 264 -15.79 4.76 3.00
N THR A 265 -16.55 5.37 3.90
CA THR A 265 -16.22 5.55 5.32
C THR A 265 -17.19 4.77 6.21
N PRO A 266 -16.83 4.49 7.48
CA PRO A 266 -17.77 3.87 8.42
C PRO A 266 -19.08 4.65 8.58
N GLU A 267 -19.03 5.98 8.50
CA GLU A 267 -20.21 6.85 8.53
C GLU A 267 -21.09 6.64 7.30
N ILE A 268 -20.51 6.65 6.09
CA ILE A 268 -21.25 6.43 4.84
C ILE A 268 -21.92 5.06 4.84
N ARG A 269 -21.23 4.01 5.30
CA ARG A 269 -21.82 2.66 5.44
C ARG A 269 -22.95 2.61 6.46
N THR A 270 -22.84 3.36 7.55
CA THR A 270 -23.91 3.47 8.55
C THR A 270 -25.13 4.16 7.97
N LEU A 271 -24.94 5.28 7.25
CA LEU A 271 -26.01 5.98 6.55
C LEU A 271 -26.67 5.10 5.49
N TYR A 272 -25.89 4.31 4.75
CA TYR A 272 -26.41 3.36 3.79
C TYR A 272 -27.23 2.23 4.43
N ALA A 273 -26.79 1.71 5.58
CA ALA A 273 -27.54 0.71 6.33
C ALA A 273 -28.89 1.27 6.83
N GLN A 274 -28.90 2.52 7.33
CA GLN A 274 -30.12 3.21 7.73
C GLN A 274 -31.04 3.46 6.53
N TYR A 275 -30.49 3.93 5.41
CA TYR A 275 -31.23 4.17 4.18
C TYR A 275 -31.90 2.89 3.66
N THR A 276 -31.17 1.78 3.63
CA THR A 276 -31.71 0.49 3.16
C THR A 276 -32.79 -0.05 4.11
N ALA A 277 -32.67 0.18 5.41
CA ALA A 277 -33.72 -0.12 6.39
C ALA A 277 -34.98 0.73 6.15
N ALA A 278 -34.85 2.04 5.94
CA ALA A 278 -35.98 2.92 5.62
C ALA A 278 -36.68 2.51 4.31
N VAL A 279 -35.92 2.14 3.27
CA VAL A 279 -36.47 1.62 2.00
C VAL A 279 -37.19 0.29 2.20
N ALA A 280 -36.66 -0.61 3.05
CA ALA A 280 -37.33 -1.87 3.38
C ALA A 280 -38.67 -1.62 4.10
N ASN A 281 -38.68 -0.70 5.07
CA ASN A 281 -39.88 -0.30 5.80
C ASN A 281 -40.92 0.35 4.87
N TYR A 282 -40.49 1.24 3.96
CA TYR A 282 -41.35 1.82 2.92
C TYR A 282 -42.08 0.73 2.12
N LYS A 283 -41.35 -0.31 1.68
CA LYS A 283 -41.92 -1.41 0.90
C LYS A 283 -42.88 -2.28 1.71
N ALA A 284 -42.64 -2.43 3.01
CA ALA A 284 -43.46 -3.23 3.91
C ALA A 284 -44.70 -2.50 4.43
N ALA A 285 -44.72 -1.16 4.38
CA ALA A 285 -45.78 -0.35 4.95
C ALA A 285 -47.13 -0.55 4.26
N SER A 286 -48.16 -0.85 5.07
CA SER A 286 -49.55 -1.01 4.63
C SER A 286 -50.31 0.32 4.58
N SER A 287 -49.94 1.28 5.43
CA SER A 287 -50.54 2.63 5.47
C SER A 287 -49.82 3.60 4.54
N MET A 288 -50.60 4.50 3.92
CA MET A 288 -50.07 5.61 3.13
C MET A 288 -49.28 6.63 3.99
N SER A 289 -49.68 6.85 5.25
CA SER A 289 -48.95 7.74 6.17
C SER A 289 -47.55 7.21 6.50
N ASP A 290 -47.45 5.89 6.69
CA ASP A 290 -46.22 5.23 7.07
C ASP A 290 -45.29 5.16 5.87
N ARG A 291 -45.83 4.84 4.67
CA ARG A 291 -45.09 4.95 3.41
C ARG A 291 -44.51 6.34 3.21
N GLU A 292 -45.31 7.39 3.41
CA GLU A 292 -44.82 8.76 3.25
C GLU A 292 -43.72 9.10 4.27
N SER A 293 -43.88 8.69 5.53
CA SER A 293 -42.86 8.88 6.57
C SER A 293 -41.54 8.19 6.23
N TYR A 294 -41.57 6.91 5.83
CA TYR A 294 -40.36 6.17 5.44
C TYR A 294 -39.72 6.71 4.16
N ARG A 295 -40.52 7.25 3.22
CA ARG A 295 -40.01 7.91 2.02
C ARG A 295 -39.23 9.17 2.38
N LEU A 296 -39.78 10.02 3.26
CA LEU A 296 -39.10 11.23 3.75
C LEU A 296 -37.81 10.89 4.50
N GLU A 297 -37.85 9.86 5.35
CA GLU A 297 -36.66 9.36 6.06
C GLU A 297 -35.59 8.87 5.08
N ALA A 298 -35.95 8.04 4.10
CA ALA A 298 -35.03 7.54 3.09
C ALA A 298 -34.40 8.68 2.26
N ASN A 299 -35.18 9.70 1.89
CA ASN A 299 -34.66 10.87 1.20
C ASN A 299 -33.66 11.66 2.06
N ALA A 300 -34.00 11.94 3.31
CA ALA A 300 -33.10 12.64 4.23
C ALA A 300 -31.79 11.86 4.47
N LEU A 301 -31.85 10.53 4.53
CA LEU A 301 -30.67 9.68 4.65
C LEU A 301 -29.84 9.66 3.37
N ALA A 302 -30.47 9.65 2.20
CA ALA A 302 -29.79 9.76 0.92
C ALA A 302 -29.04 11.09 0.79
N ASP A 303 -29.65 12.21 1.19
CA ASP A 303 -29.01 13.53 1.17
C ASP A 303 -27.80 13.59 2.11
N LYS A 304 -27.94 13.08 3.35
CA LYS A 304 -26.84 12.98 4.31
C LYS A 304 -25.71 12.10 3.77
N MET A 305 -26.03 10.96 3.18
CA MET A 305 -25.04 10.05 2.59
C MET A 305 -24.32 10.71 1.42
N SER A 306 -25.03 11.38 0.52
CA SER A 306 -24.43 12.11 -0.61
C SER A 306 -23.50 13.23 -0.12
N ALA A 307 -23.93 13.99 0.89
CA ALA A 307 -23.10 15.03 1.50
C ALA A 307 -21.83 14.44 2.13
N ALA A 308 -21.94 13.32 2.85
CA ALA A 308 -20.80 12.63 3.43
C ALA A 308 -19.83 12.08 2.37
N GLN A 309 -20.35 11.51 1.27
CA GLN A 309 -19.54 11.05 0.15
C GLN A 309 -18.77 12.19 -0.53
N ILE A 310 -19.44 13.32 -0.79
CA ILE A 310 -18.80 14.51 -1.38
C ILE A 310 -17.73 15.06 -0.43
N ALA A 311 -18.04 15.16 0.87
CA ALA A 311 -17.10 15.67 1.87
C ALA A 311 -15.84 14.80 2.03
N ALA A 312 -15.99 13.48 1.88
CA ALA A 312 -14.91 12.50 1.95
C ALA A 312 -14.28 12.15 0.59
N ALA A 313 -14.74 12.77 -0.50
CA ALA A 313 -14.33 12.41 -1.86
C ALA A 313 -12.82 12.63 -2.05
N PRO A 314 -12.09 11.65 -2.62
CA PRO A 314 -10.74 11.89 -3.09
C PRO A 314 -10.77 12.88 -4.25
N THR A 315 -9.67 13.58 -4.49
CA THR A 315 -9.50 14.27 -5.77
C THR A 315 -9.50 13.26 -6.91
N ALA A 316 -9.97 13.68 -8.10
CA ALA A 316 -9.90 12.85 -9.31
C ALA A 316 -8.48 12.31 -9.55
N ARG A 317 -7.45 13.12 -9.25
CA ARG A 317 -6.06 12.67 -9.35
C ARG A 317 -5.75 11.49 -8.43
N GLN A 318 -6.02 11.64 -7.14
CA GLN A 318 -5.76 10.58 -6.15
C GLN A 318 -6.51 9.29 -6.47
N TYR A 319 -7.76 9.38 -6.90
CA TYR A 319 -8.57 8.22 -7.21
C TYR A 319 -8.05 7.46 -8.44
N TRP A 320 -7.76 8.15 -9.55
CA TRP A 320 -7.26 7.46 -10.75
C TRP A 320 -5.83 6.94 -10.58
N GLU A 321 -5.00 7.62 -9.78
CA GLU A 321 -3.70 7.08 -9.35
C GLU A 321 -3.87 5.81 -8.49
N ASN A 322 -4.86 5.78 -7.58
CA ASN A 322 -5.21 4.61 -6.78
C ASN A 322 -5.59 3.42 -7.67
N VAL A 323 -6.50 3.64 -8.63
CA VAL A 323 -6.93 2.63 -9.60
C VAL A 323 -5.72 2.08 -10.37
N ILE A 324 -4.85 2.93 -10.91
CA ILE A 324 -3.67 2.44 -11.64
C ILE A 324 -2.71 1.71 -10.70
N THR A 325 -2.53 2.19 -9.47
CA THR A 325 -1.68 1.52 -8.46
C THR A 325 -2.21 0.12 -8.15
N HIS A 326 -3.52 -0.05 -8.04
CA HIS A 326 -4.19 -1.34 -7.89
C HIS A 326 -3.91 -2.28 -9.07
N GLU A 327 -4.11 -1.81 -10.31
CA GLU A 327 -3.85 -2.63 -11.51
C GLU A 327 -2.37 -3.05 -11.63
N LEU A 328 -1.44 -2.17 -11.23
CA LEU A 328 -0.03 -2.52 -11.14
C LEU A 328 0.23 -3.57 -10.05
N GLY A 329 -0.53 -3.58 -8.97
CA GLY A 329 -0.52 -4.64 -7.97
C GLY A 329 -0.80 -6.01 -8.60
N HIS A 330 -1.86 -6.12 -9.41
CA HIS A 330 -2.12 -7.36 -10.15
C HIS A 330 -0.96 -7.80 -11.03
N SER A 331 -0.26 -6.86 -11.67
CA SER A 331 0.95 -7.17 -12.46
C SER A 331 2.07 -7.78 -11.60
N LEU A 332 2.14 -7.44 -10.30
CA LEU A 332 3.09 -7.98 -9.33
C LEU A 332 2.67 -9.33 -8.73
N GLY A 333 1.60 -9.93 -9.24
CA GLY A 333 1.19 -11.26 -8.84
C GLY A 333 0.28 -11.31 -7.61
N ILE A 334 -0.24 -10.17 -7.15
CA ILE A 334 -1.14 -10.10 -5.98
C ILE A 334 -2.59 -9.95 -6.41
N ASP A 335 -3.48 -10.71 -5.77
CA ASP A 335 -4.93 -10.62 -5.96
C ASP A 335 -5.59 -9.81 -4.82
N HIS A 336 -6.91 -9.75 -4.83
CA HIS A 336 -7.68 -8.93 -3.91
C HIS A 336 -7.61 -9.40 -2.45
N THR A 337 -7.92 -8.47 -1.54
CA THR A 337 -8.07 -8.70 -0.11
C THR A 337 -9.42 -8.17 0.40
N PRO A 338 -9.91 -8.67 1.55
CA PRO A 338 -11.12 -8.15 2.18
C PRO A 338 -10.85 -6.95 3.10
N TYR A 339 -9.70 -6.27 2.99
CA TYR A 339 -9.33 -5.19 3.91
C TYR A 339 -9.38 -3.82 3.24
N LEU A 340 -10.25 -2.95 3.73
CA LEU A 340 -10.53 -1.62 3.18
C LEU A 340 -9.29 -0.74 3.08
N ILE A 341 -8.33 -0.93 3.98
CA ILE A 341 -7.08 -0.17 4.00
C ILE A 341 -6.06 -0.57 2.92
N ASP A 342 -6.23 -1.72 2.28
CA ASP A 342 -5.32 -2.18 1.23
C ASP A 342 -5.64 -1.50 -0.09
N VAL A 343 -4.62 -1.26 -0.92
CA VAL A 343 -4.86 -0.87 -2.30
C VAL A 343 -5.58 -1.99 -3.06
N MET A 344 -5.33 -3.25 -2.69
CA MET A 344 -5.92 -4.44 -3.31
C MET A 344 -7.31 -4.83 -2.75
N TYR A 345 -8.00 -3.92 -2.06
CA TYR A 345 -9.32 -4.22 -1.52
C TYR A 345 -10.35 -4.61 -2.60
N ALA A 346 -11.16 -5.64 -2.31
CA ALA A 346 -12.42 -5.92 -3.00
C ALA A 346 -13.54 -6.32 -2.04
N ASP A 347 -14.77 -5.97 -2.41
CA ASP A 347 -15.97 -6.19 -1.58
C ASP A 347 -16.28 -7.68 -1.37
N ALA A 348 -15.93 -8.53 -2.35
CA ALA A 348 -16.15 -9.97 -2.31
C ALA A 348 -15.03 -10.75 -3.01
N SER A 349 -14.84 -12.01 -2.62
CA SER A 349 -13.87 -12.93 -3.24
C SER A 349 -14.26 -13.37 -4.65
N SER A 350 -15.53 -13.17 -5.02
CA SER A 350 -16.05 -13.34 -6.37
C SER A 350 -17.09 -12.26 -6.58
N ASP A 351 -16.90 -11.44 -7.60
CA ASP A 351 -17.79 -10.34 -7.95
C ASP A 351 -18.73 -10.68 -9.13
N GLY A 352 -18.67 -11.94 -9.60
CA GLY A 352 -19.41 -12.44 -10.75
C GLY A 352 -18.99 -11.82 -12.08
N PHE A 353 -17.88 -11.07 -12.11
CA PHE A 353 -17.37 -10.37 -13.29
C PHE A 353 -15.93 -10.75 -13.63
N SER A 354 -15.07 -10.87 -12.62
CA SER A 354 -13.77 -11.53 -12.74
C SER A 354 -13.85 -12.96 -12.20
N ASP A 355 -12.88 -13.78 -12.58
CA ASP A 355 -12.68 -15.09 -11.94
C ASP A 355 -12.65 -14.93 -10.42
N ALA A 356 -13.22 -15.90 -9.71
CA ALA A 356 -13.15 -15.90 -8.27
C ALA A 356 -11.67 -15.88 -7.85
N VAL A 357 -11.33 -15.04 -6.88
CA VAL A 357 -10.02 -15.07 -6.26
C VAL A 357 -9.81 -16.48 -5.73
N ASP A 358 -8.74 -17.14 -6.17
CA ASP A 358 -8.28 -18.40 -5.57
C ASP A 358 -7.66 -18.10 -4.21
N ALA A 359 -8.54 -17.70 -3.30
CA ALA A 359 -8.22 -17.09 -2.03
C ALA A 359 -8.00 -18.12 -0.94
N LYS A 360 -7.36 -17.68 0.15
CA LYS A 360 -7.30 -18.40 1.41
C LYS A 360 -8.70 -18.78 1.91
N TYR A 361 -9.69 -17.90 1.72
CA TYR A 361 -11.09 -18.09 2.09
C TYR A 361 -11.99 -17.19 1.23
N ALA A 362 -13.28 -17.55 1.12
CA ALA A 362 -14.28 -16.69 0.49
C ALA A 362 -14.70 -15.53 1.42
N TRP A 363 -15.08 -14.37 0.86
CA TRP A 363 -15.63 -13.25 1.62
C TRP A 363 -16.73 -12.52 0.84
N LYS A 364 -17.63 -11.87 1.58
CA LYS A 364 -18.72 -11.03 1.06
C LYS A 364 -18.81 -9.66 1.73
N THR A 365 -17.96 -9.42 2.72
CA THR A 365 -17.90 -8.19 3.52
C THR A 365 -16.45 -7.91 3.90
N PRO A 366 -16.07 -6.64 4.10
CA PRO A 366 -14.74 -6.31 4.59
C PRO A 366 -14.47 -6.88 6.00
N LYS A 367 -13.20 -7.24 6.25
CA LYS A 367 -12.73 -7.74 7.54
C LYS A 367 -12.40 -6.64 8.56
N ASP A 368 -12.30 -5.41 8.10
CA ASP A 368 -12.04 -4.22 8.91
C ASP A 368 -13.12 -3.14 8.69
N PRO A 369 -14.42 -3.43 8.93
CA PRO A 369 -15.53 -2.54 8.60
C PRO A 369 -15.54 -1.21 9.39
N GLY A 370 -14.63 -1.03 10.35
CA GLY A 370 -14.39 0.24 11.03
C GLY A 370 -13.38 1.16 10.32
N SER A 371 -12.71 0.68 9.26
CA SER A 371 -11.72 1.45 8.50
C SER A 371 -12.37 2.32 7.42
N THR A 372 -11.72 3.42 7.06
CA THR A 372 -12.04 4.13 5.80
C THR A 372 -11.31 3.43 4.64
N ARG A 373 -12.01 3.25 3.52
CA ARG A 373 -11.44 2.64 2.32
C ARG A 373 -10.30 3.49 1.78
N ASN A 374 -9.23 2.82 1.36
CA ASN A 374 -8.09 3.47 0.75
C ASN A 374 -8.40 3.87 -0.70
N GLU A 375 -8.60 5.18 -0.89
CA GLU A 375 -8.86 5.78 -2.20
C GLU A 375 -7.69 6.66 -2.71
N THR A 376 -6.49 6.47 -2.13
CA THR A 376 -5.36 7.40 -2.33
C THR A 376 -4.07 6.76 -2.85
N GLY A 377 -4.11 5.48 -3.23
CA GLY A 377 -2.95 4.75 -3.77
C GLY A 377 -1.88 4.41 -2.73
N GLN A 378 -2.18 4.56 -1.43
CA GLN A 378 -1.24 4.18 -0.39
C GLN A 378 -1.10 2.66 -0.32
N LEU A 379 0.11 2.14 -0.16
CA LEU A 379 0.32 0.70 -0.02
C LEU A 379 0.35 0.31 1.46
N SER A 380 -0.44 -0.68 1.84
CA SER A 380 -0.36 -1.29 3.17
C SER A 380 0.88 -2.19 3.28
N PRO A 381 1.34 -2.55 4.50
CA PRO A 381 2.38 -3.57 4.66
C PRO A 381 2.04 -4.87 3.94
N ARG A 382 0.76 -5.28 3.99
CA ARG A 382 0.25 -6.48 3.32
C ARG A 382 0.42 -6.40 1.81
N ASP A 383 0.08 -5.27 1.18
CA ASP A 383 0.29 -5.06 -0.26
C ASP A 383 1.77 -5.24 -0.64
N ILE A 384 2.66 -4.62 0.15
CA ILE A 384 4.10 -4.61 -0.10
C ILE A 384 4.71 -6.00 0.10
N ASP A 385 4.37 -6.68 1.18
CA ASP A 385 4.96 -7.96 1.55
C ASP A 385 4.44 -9.10 0.65
N ARG A 386 3.17 -9.03 0.21
CA ARG A 386 2.66 -9.90 -0.85
C ARG A 386 3.34 -9.64 -2.20
N ALA A 387 3.57 -8.39 -2.58
CA ALA A 387 4.32 -8.10 -3.81
C ALA A 387 5.76 -8.64 -3.74
N LYS A 388 6.44 -8.54 -2.59
CA LYS A 388 7.75 -9.19 -2.38
C LYS A 388 7.66 -10.71 -2.49
N LEU A 389 6.59 -11.32 -1.98
CA LEU A 389 6.34 -12.75 -2.16
C LEU A 389 6.18 -13.09 -3.64
N GLY A 390 5.48 -12.26 -4.42
CA GLY A 390 5.37 -12.41 -5.89
C GLY A 390 6.73 -12.45 -6.58
N PHE A 391 7.66 -11.56 -6.19
CA PHE A 391 9.05 -11.60 -6.66
C PHE A 391 9.77 -12.91 -6.29
N LYS A 392 9.53 -13.44 -5.09
CA LYS A 392 10.14 -14.70 -4.63
C LYS A 392 9.58 -15.94 -5.34
N LEU A 393 8.30 -15.90 -5.72
CA LEU A 393 7.62 -16.93 -6.50
C LEU A 393 7.94 -16.81 -8.00
N GLY A 394 8.57 -15.72 -8.42
CA GLY A 394 8.97 -15.50 -9.82
C GLY A 394 7.87 -14.93 -10.70
N TYR A 395 6.85 -14.30 -10.11
CA TYR A 395 5.73 -13.70 -10.86
C TYR A 395 6.11 -12.39 -11.54
N TRP A 396 7.12 -11.71 -11.01
CA TRP A 396 7.73 -10.56 -11.64
C TRP A 396 9.22 -10.58 -11.41
#